data_AF-A0A7L4ATP2-F1
#
_entry.id   AF-A0A7L4ATP2-F1
#
_cell.length_a   1.000
_cell.length_b   1.000
_cell.length_c   1.000
_cell.angle_alpha   90.00
_cell.angle_beta   90.00
_cell.angle_gamma   90.00
#
_symmetry.space_group_name_H-M   'P 1'
#
loop_
_entity.id
_entity.type
_entity.pdbx_description
1 polymer ?
#
loop_
_entity_poly.entity_id
_entity_poly.type
_entity_poly.pdbx_seq_one_letter_code
_entity_poly.pdbx_strand_id
1 'polypeptide(L)'
;PFQLQEQKVDKVCLYVALDEIPKEFVSDFTVYFLRDAKERVAEPNDLSEANEVLPKVIKFGLLTDDTLLMLKNAISQKEQPVEYCNIQMRNEIQISRQKFLSVTQQTTQQTEGNIKLEMPTINLDREVTALATVPEVVEALESYAMTWQKLISTALEEQLKKVPQ
;
A
#
# COMPACT_ATOMS: atom_id res chain seq x y z
N PRO A 1 12.73 18.81 43.23
CA PRO A 1 12.72 17.75 42.20
C PRO A 1 11.72 18.08 41.09
N PHE A 2 12.21 18.49 39.91
CA PHE A 2 11.36 18.70 38.74
C PHE A 2 11.23 17.36 38.01
N GLN A 3 9.99 16.88 37.86
CA GLN A 3 9.67 15.73 37.02
C GLN A 3 9.60 16.21 35.57
N LEU A 4 10.49 15.72 34.72
CA LEU A 4 10.38 15.89 33.27
C LEU A 4 9.23 15.00 32.77
N GLN A 5 8.17 15.61 32.27
CA GLN A 5 7.09 14.91 31.58
C GLN A 5 7.38 14.96 30.07
N GLU A 6 7.64 13.80 29.49
CA GLU A 6 7.74 13.64 28.04
C GLU A 6 6.32 13.57 27.48
N GLN A 7 5.93 14.57 26.69
CA GLN A 7 4.65 14.60 25.99
C GLN A 7 4.87 14.30 24.52
N LYS A 8 4.34 13.16 24.05
CA LYS A 8 4.35 12.81 22.64
C LYS A 8 3.33 13.70 21.92
N VAL A 9 3.80 14.56 21.02
CA VAL A 9 2.94 15.43 20.21
C VAL A 9 2.82 14.81 18.83
N ASP A 10 1.60 14.44 18.45
CA ASP A 10 1.32 13.98 17.10
C ASP A 10 1.43 15.18 16.13
N LYS A 11 2.42 15.14 15.25
CA LYS A 11 2.63 16.17 14.24
C LYS A 11 1.70 15.91 13.06
N VAL A 12 0.70 16.76 12.88
CA VAL A 12 -0.15 16.73 11.68
C VAL A 12 0.66 17.30 10.50
N CYS A 13 0.92 16.47 9.50
CA CYS A 13 1.64 16.85 8.28
C CYS A 13 0.67 16.85 7.10
N LEU A 14 0.65 17.94 6.31
CA LEU A 14 -0.09 18.02 5.06
C LEU A 14 0.88 17.76 3.89
N TYR A 15 0.54 16.78 3.07
CA TYR A 15 1.30 16.44 1.86
C TYR A 15 0.48 16.77 0.62
N VAL A 16 1.14 17.23 -0.44
CA VAL A 16 0.52 17.55 -1.73
C VAL A 16 1.23 16.75 -2.80
N ALA A 17 0.48 15.97 -3.56
CA ALA A 17 0.96 15.23 -4.70
C ALA A 17 0.09 15.54 -5.93
N LEU A 18 0.71 15.49 -7.11
CA LEU A 18 0.04 15.64 -8.39
C LEU A 18 0.00 14.28 -9.07
N ASP A 19 -1.19 13.89 -9.55
CA ASP A 19 -1.50 12.66 -10.28
C ASP A 19 -1.35 11.33 -9.52
N GLU A 20 -0.28 11.13 -8.76
CA GLU A 20 0.00 9.87 -8.06
C GLU A 20 0.14 10.06 -6.55
N ILE A 21 -0.48 9.16 -5.78
CA ILE A 21 -0.31 9.10 -4.33
C ILE A 21 1.06 8.45 -4.03
N PRO A 22 1.96 9.10 -3.27
CA PRO A 22 3.26 8.52 -2.96
C PRO A 22 3.12 7.19 -2.20
N LYS A 23 3.98 6.22 -2.53
CA LYS A 23 3.87 4.83 -2.06
C LYS A 23 3.94 4.70 -0.53
N GLU A 24 4.64 5.61 0.14
CA GLU A 24 4.71 5.66 1.61
C GLU A 24 3.34 5.87 2.29
N PHE A 25 2.40 6.57 1.66
CA PHE A 25 1.06 6.84 2.24
C PHE A 25 0.02 5.77 1.92
N VAL A 26 0.40 4.74 1.16
CA VAL A 26 -0.50 3.67 0.71
C VAL A 26 -0.85 2.69 1.83
N SER A 27 0.01 2.62 2.85
CA SER A 27 -0.01 1.71 4.01
C SER A 27 -0.14 2.42 5.36
N ASP A 28 -0.54 3.70 5.34
CA ASP A 28 -0.81 4.49 6.55
C ASP A 28 -2.28 4.92 6.59
N PHE A 29 -2.84 5.07 7.80
CA PHE A 29 -4.16 5.70 8.01
C PHE A 29 -4.09 7.17 7.59
N THR A 30 -4.42 7.45 6.33
CA THR A 30 -4.20 8.76 5.71
C THR A 30 -5.53 9.37 5.26
N VAL A 31 -5.84 10.58 5.72
CA VAL A 31 -6.97 11.35 5.16
C VAL A 31 -6.50 12.06 3.90
N TYR A 32 -7.21 11.86 2.79
CA TYR A 32 -6.86 12.47 1.50
C TYR A 32 -7.93 13.45 1.02
N PHE A 33 -7.48 14.42 0.22
CA PHE A 33 -8.32 15.35 -0.53
C PHE A 33 -7.88 15.29 -2.01
N LEU A 34 -8.82 15.02 -2.91
CA LEU A 34 -8.61 14.88 -4.34
C LEU A 34 -9.41 15.93 -5.10
N ARG A 35 -8.72 16.73 -5.89
CA ARG A 35 -9.34 17.68 -6.81
C ARG A 35 -9.19 17.17 -8.24
N ASP A 36 -10.33 16.94 -8.89
CA ASP A 36 -10.43 16.48 -10.29
C ASP A 36 -10.85 17.63 -11.24
N ALA A 37 -11.02 18.84 -10.68
CA ALA A 37 -11.42 20.02 -11.43
C ALA A 37 -10.21 20.77 -12.02
N LYS A 38 -10.23 21.00 -13.34
CA LYS A 38 -9.25 21.85 -14.04
C LYS A 38 -9.31 23.31 -13.58
N GLU A 39 -10.49 23.78 -13.18
CA GLU A 39 -10.74 25.16 -12.77
C GLU A 39 -10.39 25.41 -11.31
N ARG A 40 -9.92 26.62 -11.01
CA ARG A 40 -9.59 27.05 -9.64
C ARG A 40 -10.82 26.92 -8.74
N VAL A 41 -10.67 26.21 -7.63
CA VAL A 41 -11.69 26.17 -6.58
C VAL A 41 -11.75 27.55 -5.93
N ALA A 42 -12.95 28.13 -5.90
CA ALA A 42 -13.19 29.39 -5.22
C ALA A 42 -12.94 29.22 -3.72
N GLU A 43 -12.24 30.20 -3.13
CA GLU A 43 -12.03 30.24 -1.68
C GLU A 43 -13.37 30.57 -1.01
N PRO A 44 -13.90 29.71 -0.11
CA PRO A 44 -15.12 30.00 0.61
C PRO A 44 -14.94 31.18 1.56
N ASN A 45 -15.98 32.00 1.72
CA ASN A 45 -15.92 33.16 2.61
C ASN A 45 -16.07 32.77 4.09
N ASP A 46 -16.74 31.65 4.37
CA ASP A 46 -16.94 31.12 5.71
C ASP A 46 -17.05 29.59 5.75
N LEU A 47 -17.10 29.03 6.97
CA LEU A 47 -17.18 27.58 7.19
C LEU A 47 -18.50 26.97 6.67
N SER A 48 -19.60 27.73 6.70
CA SER A 48 -20.89 27.26 6.22
C SER A 48 -20.86 27.09 4.71
N GLU A 49 -20.32 28.09 4.00
CA GLU A 49 -20.09 28.02 2.56
C GLU A 49 -19.06 26.94 2.20
N ALA A 50 -17.99 26.80 2.99
CA ALA A 50 -16.98 25.77 2.78
C ALA A 50 -17.57 24.35 2.82
N ASN A 51 -18.43 24.08 3.82
CA ASN A 51 -19.12 22.80 3.96
C ASN A 51 -20.09 22.51 2.81
N GLU A 52 -20.60 23.54 2.14
CA GLU A 52 -21.50 23.42 1.00
C GLU A 52 -20.77 23.30 -0.34
N VAL A 53 -19.67 24.04 -0.52
CA VAL A 53 -18.99 24.17 -1.81
C VAL A 53 -17.86 23.16 -1.98
N LEU A 54 -17.04 22.94 -0.94
CA LEU A 54 -15.84 22.09 -1.05
C LEU A 54 -16.18 20.64 -1.38
N PRO A 55 -17.17 19.96 -0.76
CA PRO A 55 -17.48 18.56 -1.10
C PRO A 55 -17.92 18.35 -2.57
N LYS A 56 -18.40 19.41 -3.24
CA LYS A 56 -18.84 19.36 -4.64
C LYS A 56 -17.68 19.39 -5.63
N VAL A 57 -16.52 19.95 -5.22
CA VAL A 57 -15.37 20.20 -6.10
C VAL A 57 -14.07 19.53 -5.63
N ILE A 58 -13.99 19.19 -4.35
CA ILE A 58 -12.91 18.46 -3.70
C ILE A 58 -13.52 17.18 -3.11
N LYS A 59 -13.04 16.06 -3.60
CA LYS A 59 -13.40 14.75 -3.09
C LYS A 59 -12.48 14.42 -1.92
N PHE A 60 -12.94 13.66 -0.95
CA PHE A 60 -12.11 13.29 0.21
C PHE A 60 -12.43 11.87 0.67
N GLY A 61 -11.55 11.32 1.48
CA GLY A 61 -11.71 9.98 2.03
C GLY A 61 -10.55 9.59 2.93
N LEU A 62 -10.56 8.34 3.34
CA LEU A 62 -9.51 7.72 4.14
C LEU A 62 -8.75 6.73 3.26
N LEU A 63 -7.46 6.56 3.47
CA LEU A 63 -6.67 5.45 2.93
C LEU A 63 -6.31 4.55 4.11
N THR A 64 -6.54 3.25 3.95
CA THR A 64 -6.04 2.21 4.84
C THR A 64 -5.39 1.09 4.04
N ASP A 65 -4.69 0.19 4.73
CA ASP A 65 -3.92 -0.90 4.13
C ASP A 65 -4.80 -1.87 3.33
N ASP A 66 -6.05 -2.08 3.76
CA ASP A 66 -6.98 -3.01 3.12
C ASP A 66 -7.90 -2.31 2.11
N THR A 67 -7.31 -2.02 0.95
CA THR A 67 -7.97 -1.32 -0.16
C THR A 67 -9.16 -2.12 -0.73
N LEU A 68 -9.11 -3.45 -0.66
CA LEU A 68 -10.21 -4.30 -1.13
C LEU A 68 -11.39 -4.26 -0.16
N LEU A 69 -11.11 -4.24 1.14
CA LEU A 69 -12.14 -4.02 2.17
C LEU A 69 -12.74 -2.62 2.08
N MET A 70 -11.93 -1.61 1.79
CA MET A 70 -12.41 -0.25 1.51
C MET A 70 -13.35 -0.20 0.30
N LEU A 71 -12.96 -0.79 -0.82
CA LEU A 71 -13.79 -0.88 -2.02
C LEU A 71 -15.09 -1.64 -1.74
N LYS A 72 -15.00 -2.78 -1.05
CA LYS A 72 -16.17 -3.57 -0.63
C LYS A 72 -17.12 -2.76 0.24
N ASN A 73 -16.58 -2.01 1.21
CA ASN A 73 -17.37 -1.16 2.11
C ASN A 73 -18.02 -0.01 1.35
N ALA A 74 -17.30 0.66 0.45
CA ALA A 74 -17.84 1.75 -0.37
C ALA A 74 -18.97 1.27 -1.28
N ILE A 75 -18.84 0.09 -1.90
CA ILE A 75 -19.91 -0.53 -2.72
C ILE A 75 -21.09 -0.99 -1.84
N SER A 76 -20.85 -1.30 -0.57
CA SER A 76 -21.88 -1.79 0.36
C SER A 76 -22.61 -0.68 1.12
N GLN A 77 -22.17 0.59 1.05
CA GLN A 77 -22.84 1.70 1.76
C GLN A 77 -24.19 2.02 1.09
N LYS A 78 -25.28 1.55 1.71
CA LYS A 78 -26.66 1.71 1.22
C LYS A 78 -27.39 2.96 1.73
N GLU A 79 -26.83 3.76 2.63
CA GLU A 79 -27.58 4.79 3.37
C GLU A 79 -27.04 6.23 3.28
N GLN A 80 -26.06 6.52 2.42
CA GLN A 80 -25.61 7.89 2.19
C GLN A 80 -26.34 8.57 1.01
N PRO A 81 -26.44 9.91 0.98
CA PRO A 81 -27.00 10.62 -0.16
C PRO A 81 -26.31 10.16 -1.44
N VAL A 82 -27.11 9.83 -2.46
CA VAL A 82 -26.65 9.16 -3.70
C VAL A 82 -25.46 9.87 -4.34
N GLU A 83 -25.40 11.19 -4.23
CA GLU A 83 -24.31 12.02 -4.76
C GLU A 83 -22.98 11.84 -4.00
N TYR A 84 -23.01 11.77 -2.66
CA TYR A 84 -21.83 11.47 -1.83
C TYR A 84 -21.35 10.03 -2.03
N CYS A 85 -22.28 9.07 -2.13
CA CYS A 85 -21.97 7.67 -2.38
C CYS A 85 -21.29 7.50 -3.75
N ASN A 86 -21.75 8.21 -4.79
CA ASN A 86 -21.13 8.18 -6.11
C ASN A 86 -19.72 8.80 -6.14
N ILE A 87 -19.50 9.91 -5.42
CA ILE A 87 -18.18 10.53 -5.32
C ILE A 87 -17.21 9.61 -4.56
N GLN A 88 -17.64 9.04 -3.44
CA GLN A 88 -16.85 8.10 -2.65
C GLN A 88 -16.51 6.84 -3.45
N MET A 89 -17.50 6.19 -4.08
CA MET A 89 -17.26 5.02 -4.93
C MET A 89 -16.31 5.32 -6.09
N ARG A 90 -16.45 6.48 -6.76
CA ARG A 90 -15.54 6.88 -7.84
C ARG A 90 -14.09 7.00 -7.33
N ASN A 91 -13.87 7.56 -6.14
CA ASN A 91 -12.53 7.71 -5.57
C ASN A 91 -11.93 6.37 -5.20
N GLU A 92 -12.68 5.53 -4.52
CA GLU A 92 -12.20 4.21 -4.09
C GLU A 92 -11.83 3.35 -5.30
N ILE A 93 -12.60 3.41 -6.39
CA ILE A 93 -12.26 2.73 -7.66
C ILE A 93 -10.99 3.31 -8.29
N GLN A 94 -10.82 4.64 -8.27
CA GLN A 94 -9.63 5.29 -8.83
C GLN A 94 -8.37 4.94 -8.03
N ILE A 95 -8.45 4.97 -6.70
CA ILE A 95 -7.38 4.61 -5.78
C ILE A 95 -7.07 3.11 -5.90
N SER A 96 -8.09 2.25 -5.94
CA SER A 96 -7.87 0.81 -6.13
C SER A 96 -7.21 0.51 -7.46
N ARG A 97 -7.54 1.26 -8.52
CA ARG A 97 -6.83 1.17 -9.81
C ARG A 97 -5.38 1.60 -9.69
N GLN A 98 -5.07 2.74 -9.06
CA GLN A 98 -3.69 3.19 -8.87
C GLN A 98 -2.87 2.22 -8.03
N LYS A 99 -3.42 1.72 -6.91
CA LYS A 99 -2.76 0.69 -6.10
C LYS A 99 -2.59 -0.61 -6.89
N PHE A 100 -3.59 -1.05 -7.65
CA PHE A 100 -3.47 -2.23 -8.51
C PHE A 100 -2.41 -2.04 -9.58
N LEU A 101 -2.32 -0.88 -10.23
CA LEU A 101 -1.29 -0.54 -11.21
C LEU A 101 0.10 -0.50 -10.59
N SER A 102 0.27 0.08 -9.41
CA SER A 102 1.54 0.07 -8.68
C SER A 102 1.95 -1.35 -8.29
N VAL A 103 1.00 -2.17 -7.81
CA VAL A 103 1.24 -3.57 -7.52
C VAL A 103 1.59 -4.33 -8.79
N THR A 104 0.84 -4.18 -9.90
CA THR A 104 1.18 -4.84 -11.17
C THR A 104 2.52 -4.37 -11.72
N GLN A 105 2.88 -3.09 -11.66
CA GLN A 105 4.21 -2.61 -12.05
C GLN A 105 5.32 -3.22 -11.17
N GLN A 106 5.08 -3.36 -9.86
CA GLN A 106 6.01 -4.01 -8.94
C GLN A 106 6.10 -5.52 -9.21
N THR A 107 4.97 -6.18 -9.48
CA THR A 107 4.92 -7.61 -9.78
C THR A 107 5.52 -7.90 -11.15
N THR A 108 5.27 -7.04 -12.15
CA THR A 108 5.89 -7.07 -13.48
C THR A 108 7.40 -6.88 -13.36
N GLN A 109 7.89 -5.94 -12.55
CA GLN A 109 9.33 -5.83 -12.26
C GLN A 109 9.89 -7.04 -11.50
N GLN A 110 9.09 -7.73 -10.68
CA GLN A 110 9.50 -8.97 -10.01
C GLN A 110 9.46 -10.20 -10.96
N THR A 111 8.57 -10.22 -11.95
CA THR A 111 8.48 -11.30 -12.95
C THR A 111 9.38 -11.08 -14.16
N GLU A 112 9.65 -9.83 -14.53
CA GLU A 112 10.63 -9.43 -15.57
C GLU A 112 12.04 -9.30 -14.99
N GLY A 113 12.19 -9.15 -13.66
CA GLY A 113 13.46 -8.98 -12.98
C GLY A 113 13.88 -10.20 -12.16
N ASN A 114 14.84 -10.97 -12.68
CA ASN A 114 15.94 -11.75 -12.07
C ASN A 114 15.83 -12.48 -10.71
N ILE A 115 14.77 -12.34 -9.90
CA ILE A 115 14.65 -12.94 -8.57
C ILE A 115 13.56 -14.00 -8.64
N LYS A 116 13.87 -15.10 -9.32
CA LYS A 116 13.02 -16.29 -9.34
C LYS A 116 13.53 -17.26 -8.27
N LEU A 117 12.71 -17.50 -7.25
CA LEU A 117 12.97 -18.56 -6.27
C LEU A 117 12.56 -19.90 -6.91
N GLU A 118 13.54 -20.71 -7.30
CA GLU A 118 13.28 -22.06 -7.80
C GLU A 118 12.78 -22.95 -6.65
N MET A 119 11.66 -23.64 -6.88
CA MET A 119 11.08 -24.56 -5.90
C MET A 119 11.84 -25.90 -5.94
N PRO A 120 12.18 -26.51 -4.79
CA PRO A 120 12.81 -27.82 -4.78
C PRO A 120 11.91 -28.86 -5.45
N THR A 121 12.44 -29.63 -6.38
CA THR A 121 11.75 -30.77 -7.02
C THR A 121 11.82 -32.05 -6.18
N ILE A 122 12.35 -31.95 -4.96
CA ILE A 122 12.49 -33.09 -4.05
C ILE A 122 11.12 -33.51 -3.51
N ASN A 123 10.91 -34.81 -3.38
CA ASN A 123 9.66 -35.36 -2.85
C ASN A 123 9.62 -35.18 -1.33
N LEU A 124 8.71 -34.34 -0.86
CA LEU A 124 8.50 -34.02 0.56
C LEU A 124 7.28 -34.74 1.17
N ASP A 125 6.68 -35.71 0.47
CA ASP A 125 5.46 -36.42 0.92
C ASP A 125 5.70 -37.43 2.05
N ARG A 126 6.94 -37.55 2.53
CA ARG A 126 7.35 -38.45 3.62
C ARG A 126 7.42 -37.68 4.95
N GLU A 127 7.30 -38.41 6.05
CA GLU A 127 7.48 -37.89 7.40
C GLU A 127 8.82 -37.15 7.59
N VAL A 128 8.78 -35.97 8.21
CA VAL A 128 9.92 -35.04 8.37
C VAL A 128 11.12 -35.69 9.06
N THR A 129 10.87 -36.53 10.07
CA THR A 129 11.91 -37.26 10.80
C THR A 129 12.64 -38.27 9.91
N ALA A 130 11.93 -38.89 8.96
CA ALA A 130 12.53 -39.79 7.98
C ALA A 130 13.25 -39.03 6.86
N LEU A 131 12.75 -37.86 6.44
CA LEU A 131 13.42 -37.00 5.45
C LEU A 131 14.72 -36.40 5.98
N ALA A 132 14.77 -36.00 7.25
CA ALA A 132 15.97 -35.47 7.90
C ALA A 132 17.11 -36.50 8.04
N THR A 133 16.78 -37.80 7.92
CA THR A 133 17.79 -38.88 7.91
C THR A 133 18.36 -39.16 6.53
N VAL A 134 17.81 -38.58 5.47
CA VAL A 134 18.29 -38.73 4.09
C VAL A 134 19.25 -37.58 3.78
N PRO A 135 20.58 -37.83 3.74
CA PRO A 135 21.57 -36.76 3.57
C PRO A 135 21.37 -35.99 2.27
N GLU A 136 21.00 -36.68 1.18
CA GLU A 136 20.74 -36.07 -0.12
C GLU A 136 19.58 -35.06 -0.10
N VAL A 137 18.53 -35.33 0.68
CA VAL A 137 17.38 -34.41 0.84
C VAL A 137 17.79 -33.19 1.64
N VAL A 138 18.57 -33.38 2.71
CA VAL A 138 19.05 -32.29 3.56
C VAL A 138 20.02 -31.39 2.80
N GLU A 139 21.01 -31.97 2.10
CA GLU A 139 21.97 -31.22 1.28
C GLU A 139 21.29 -30.45 0.15
N ALA A 140 20.29 -31.05 -0.51
CA ALA A 140 19.50 -30.35 -1.53
C ALA A 140 18.76 -29.16 -0.93
N LEU A 141 18.06 -29.34 0.20
CA LEU A 141 17.35 -28.27 0.90
C LEU A 141 18.28 -27.15 1.34
N GLU A 142 19.45 -27.48 1.88
CA GLU A 142 20.48 -26.52 2.25
C GLU A 142 20.96 -25.72 1.03
N SER A 143 21.17 -26.38 -0.11
CA SER A 143 21.55 -25.72 -1.37
C SER A 143 20.49 -24.73 -1.86
N TYR A 144 19.21 -25.12 -1.82
CA TYR A 144 18.10 -24.22 -2.16
C TYR A 144 18.00 -23.05 -1.17
N ALA A 145 18.11 -23.31 0.13
CA ALA A 145 18.08 -22.29 1.17
C ALA A 145 19.21 -21.27 1.02
N MET A 146 20.43 -21.72 0.73
CA MET A 146 21.58 -20.85 0.46
C MET A 146 21.38 -20.01 -0.80
N THR A 147 20.81 -20.61 -1.85
CA THR A 147 20.49 -19.90 -3.11
C THR A 147 19.44 -18.83 -2.88
N TRP A 148 18.35 -19.15 -2.16
CA TRP A 148 17.33 -18.18 -1.78
C TRP A 148 17.87 -17.07 -0.89
N GLN A 149 18.69 -17.42 0.10
CA GLN A 149 19.34 -16.43 0.98
C GLN A 149 20.17 -15.43 0.17
N LYS A 150 20.98 -15.93 -0.79
CA LYS A 150 21.78 -15.06 -1.66
C LYS A 150 20.89 -14.14 -2.51
N LEU A 151 19.85 -14.68 -3.13
CA LEU A 151 18.91 -13.91 -3.96
C LEU A 151 18.19 -12.82 -3.14
N ILE A 152 17.72 -13.15 -1.94
CA ILE A 152 17.06 -12.20 -1.04
C ILE A 152 18.02 -11.11 -0.58
N SER A 153 19.26 -11.47 -0.19
CA SER A 153 20.27 -10.49 0.22
C SER A 153 20.63 -9.52 -0.90
N THR A 154 20.86 -10.03 -2.12
CA THR A 154 21.15 -9.18 -3.29
C THR A 154 19.98 -8.25 -3.61
N ALA A 155 18.75 -8.77 -3.59
CA ALA A 155 17.55 -7.96 -3.80
C ALA A 155 17.39 -6.85 -2.75
N LEU A 156 17.63 -7.18 -1.48
CA LEU A 156 17.53 -6.24 -0.37
C LEU A 156 18.56 -5.11 -0.49
N GLU A 157 19.81 -5.44 -0.87
CA GLU A 157 20.87 -4.44 -1.12
C GLU A 157 20.52 -3.50 -2.28
N GLU A 158 19.96 -4.02 -3.37
CA GLU A 158 19.52 -3.21 -4.51
C GLU A 158 18.37 -2.27 -4.14
N GLN A 159 17.43 -2.72 -3.29
CA GLN A 159 16.33 -1.89 -2.81
C GLN A 159 16.81 -0.80 -1.84
N LEU A 160 17.73 -1.11 -0.92
CA LEU A 160 18.31 -0.13 0.00
C LEU A 160 19.07 0.99 -0.72
N LYS A 161 19.70 0.69 -1.87
CA LYS A 161 20.37 1.70 -2.72
C LYS A 161 19.41 2.63 -3.45
N LYS A 162 18.12 2.31 -3.55
CA LYS A 162 17.10 3.11 -4.25
C LYS A 162 16.34 4.09 -3.35
N VAL A 163 16.60 4.11 -2.04
CA VAL A 163 16.00 5.09 -1.13
C VAL A 163 16.66 6.46 -1.37
N PRO A 164 15.94 7.52 -1.77
CA PRO A 164 16.50 8.86 -1.87
C PRO A 164 16.79 9.41 -0.47
N GLN A 165 17.88 10.18 -0.34
CA GLN A 165 18.17 11.00 0.84
C GLN A 165 17.18 12.14 1.01
#